data_AF-A0A932XT70-F1
#
_entry.id   AF-A0A932XT70-F1
#
_cell.length_a   1.000
_cell.length_b   1.000
_cell.length_c   1.000
_cell.angle_alpha   90.00
_cell.angle_beta   90.00
_cell.angle_gamma   90.00
#
_symmetry.space_group_name_H-M   'P 1'
#
loop_
_entity.id
_entity.type
_entity.pdbx_description
1 polymer ?
#
loop_
_entity_poly.entity_id
_entity_poly.type
_entity_poly.pdbx_seq_one_letter_code
_entity_poly.pdbx_strand_id
1 'polypeptide(L)' 'KILEAEVTEEVVSFLKQKNERFYVMDENPTAESIAKLIYDYVRSKHLPVTRVTLWETESSFATYRGK' A
#
# COMPACT_ATOMS: atom_id res chain seq x y z
N LYS A 1 11.76 -3.64 -16.00
CA LYS A 1 10.50 -2.88 -16.24
C LYS A 1 9.42 -3.69 -15.55
N ILE A 2 9.09 -3.36 -14.31
CA ILE A 2 7.95 -4.00 -13.64
C ILE A 2 6.76 -3.62 -14.52
N LEU A 3 6.12 -4.62 -15.11
CA LEU A 3 4.90 -4.43 -15.88
C LEU A 3 3.90 -3.81 -14.89
N GLU A 4 3.45 -2.58 -15.18
CA GLU A 4 2.27 -2.03 -14.55
C GLU A 4 1.10 -2.90 -15.00
N ALA A 5 0.91 -4.03 -14.32
CA ALA A 5 -0.23 -4.89 -14.53
C ALA A 5 -1.42 -4.14 -13.95
N GLU A 6 -2.28 -3.64 -14.83
CA GLU A 6 -3.60 -3.17 -14.43
C GLU A 6 -4.34 -4.36 -13.80
N VAL A 7 -4.66 -4.25 -12.51
CA VAL A 7 -5.32 -5.33 -11.77
C VAL A 7 -6.78 -5.38 -12.24
N THR A 8 -7.12 -6.36 -13.06
CA THR A 8 -8.49 -6.57 -13.54
C THR A 8 -9.33 -7.36 -12.52
N GLU A 9 -10.66 -7.28 -12.65
CA GLU A 9 -11.60 -8.10 -11.88
C GLU A 9 -11.31 -9.62 -12.00
N GLU A 10 -10.81 -10.07 -13.17
CA GLU A 10 -10.44 -11.47 -13.35
C GLU A 10 -9.25 -11.88 -12.47
N VAL A 11 -8.24 -11.01 -12.36
CA VAL A 11 -7.07 -11.24 -11.50
C VAL A 11 -7.50 -11.32 -10.03
N VAL A 12 -8.36 -10.40 -9.60
CA VAL A 12 -8.90 -10.40 -8.22
C VAL A 12 -9.67 -11.68 -7.94
N SER A 13 -10.55 -12.10 -8.84
CA SER A 13 -11.33 -13.34 -8.70
C SER A 13 -10.42 -14.57 -8.62
N PHE A 14 -9.38 -14.64 -9.45
CA PHE A 14 -8.41 -15.73 -9.45
C PHE A 14 -7.66 -15.80 -8.12
N LEU A 15 -7.15 -14.67 -7.61
CA LEU A 15 -6.44 -14.62 -6.32
C LEU A 15 -7.35 -15.03 -5.15
N LYS A 16 -8.63 -14.64 -5.15
CA LYS A 16 -9.63 -15.09 -4.17
C LYS A 16 -9.83 -16.61 -4.22
N GLN A 17 -9.96 -17.19 -5.42
CA GLN A 17 -10.13 -18.64 -5.58
C GLN A 17 -8.90 -19.43 -5.12
N LYS A 18 -7.71 -18.85 -5.24
CA LYS A 18 -6.45 -19.42 -4.72
C LYS A 18 -6.24 -19.17 -3.23
N ASN A 19 -7.14 -18.45 -2.57
CA ASN A 19 -7.03 -18.04 -1.17
C ASN A 19 -5.72 -17.27 -0.90
N GLU A 20 -5.28 -16.47 -1.88
CA GLU A 20 -4.11 -15.63 -1.76
C GLU A 20 -4.42 -14.34 -0.98
N ARG A 21 -3.43 -13.83 -0.26
CA ARG A 21 -3.57 -12.54 0.43
C ARG A 21 -3.26 -11.42 -0.54
N PHE A 22 -4.22 -10.53 -0.72
CA PHE A 22 -4.04 -9.32 -1.51
C PHE A 22 -4.76 -8.15 -0.85
N TYR A 23 -4.37 -6.94 -1.24
CA TYR A 23 -5.02 -5.70 -0.87
C TYR A 23 -5.21 -4.89 -2.14
N VAL A 24 -6.45 -4.51 -2.44
CA VAL A 24 -6.76 -3.67 -3.60
C VAL A 24 -6.58 -2.22 -3.21
N MET A 25 -5.83 -1.47 -4.02
CA MET A 25 -5.57 -0.05 -3.83
C MET A 25 -6.17 0.74 -4.99
N ASP A 26 -6.73 1.90 -4.69
CA ASP A 26 -7.26 2.82 -5.71
C ASP A 26 -6.14 3.59 -6.43
N GLU A 27 -4.96 3.67 -5.82
CA GLU A 27 -3.77 4.32 -6.35
C GLU A 27 -2.68 3.31 -6.63
N ASN A 28 -1.74 3.65 -7.53
CA ASN A 28 -0.56 2.82 -7.79
C ASN A 28 0.18 2.52 -6.47
N PRO A 29 0.59 1.25 -6.23
CA PRO A 29 1.17 0.82 -4.95
C PRO A 29 2.64 1.23 -4.83
N THR A 30 2.93 2.53 -4.91
CA THR A 30 4.26 3.09 -4.66
C THR A 30 4.55 3.20 -3.16
N ALA A 31 5.81 3.41 -2.79
CA ALA A 31 6.19 3.53 -1.39
C ALA A 31 5.49 4.71 -0.68
N GLU A 32 5.27 5.82 -1.40
CA GLU A 32 4.55 7.00 -0.94
C GLU A 32 3.09 6.68 -0.62
N SER A 33 2.37 6.06 -1.58
CA SER A 33 0.94 5.74 -1.46
C SER A 33 0.70 4.74 -0.34
N ILE A 34 1.55 3.72 -0.22
CA ILE A 34 1.46 2.73 0.86
C ILE A 34 1.79 3.37 2.22
N ALA A 35 2.82 4.23 2.31
CA ALA A 35 3.13 4.93 3.56
C ALA A 35 1.96 5.80 4.05
N LYS A 36 1.28 6.49 3.12
CA LYS A 36 0.07 7.26 3.40
C LYS A 36 -1.08 6.36 3.86
N LEU A 37 -1.35 5.26 3.15
CA LEU A 37 -2.40 4.30 3.50
C LEU A 37 -2.24 3.79 4.95
N ILE A 38 -1.02 3.39 5.32
CA ILE A 38 -0.71 2.92 6.68
C ILE A 38 -0.92 4.06 7.69
N TYR A 39 -0.45 5.27 7.39
CA TYR A 39 -0.63 6.42 8.28
C TYR A 39 -2.11 6.70 8.55
N ASP A 40 -2.92 6.77 7.49
CA ASP A 40 -4.35 7.04 7.57
C ASP A 40 -5.09 5.95 8.33
N TYR A 41 -4.74 4.67 8.07
CA TYR A 41 -5.29 3.55 8.82
C TYR A 41 -4.97 3.66 10.31
N VAL A 42 -3.71 3.92 10.68
CA VAL A 42 -3.30 4.04 12.09
C VAL A 42 -3.97 5.25 12.77
N ARG A 43 -4.12 6.38 12.07
CA ARG A 43 -4.91 7.53 12.54
C ARG A 43 -6.37 7.18 12.76
N SER A 44 -7.00 6.41 11.85
CA SER A 44 -8.39 5.96 12.00
C SER A 44 -8.61 5.08 13.24
N LYS A 45 -7.54 4.46 13.75
CA LYS A 45 -7.54 3.69 15.01
C LYS A 45 -7.25 4.56 16.24
N HIS A 46 -7.24 5.88 16.10
CA HIS A 46 -7.01 6.85 17.18
C HIS A 46 -5.62 6.70 17.85
N LEU A 47 -4.66 6.12 17.13
CA LEU A 47 -3.28 5.99 17.61
C LEU A 47 -2.50 7.28 17.28
N PRO A 48 -1.55 7.68 18.15
CA PRO A 48 -0.81 8.95 18.00
C PRO A 48 0.35 8.83 17.00
N VAL A 49 0.07 8.37 15.78
CA VAL A 49 1.09 8.26 14.72
C VAL A 49 1.55 9.64 14.25
N THR A 50 2.88 9.84 14.24
CA THR A 50 3.49 11.11 13.82
C THR A 50 3.99 11.06 12.38
N ARG A 51 4.46 9.88 11.93
CA ARG A 51 4.87 9.61 10.55
C ARG A 51 4.90 8.11 10.27
N VAL A 52 4.85 7.74 9.00
CA VAL A 52 5.15 6.39 8.52
C VAL A 52 6.26 6.48 7.49
N THR A 53 7.26 5.61 7.60
CA THR A 53 8.32 5.45 6.59
C THR A 53 8.25 4.04 6.05
N LEU A 54 8.06 3.91 4.73
CA LEU A 54 8.12 2.63 4.04
C LEU A 54 9.46 2.52 3.29
N TRP A 55 10.17 1.43 3.53
CA TRP A 55 11.41 1.09 2.83
C TRP A 55 11.10 -0.02 1.83
N GLU A 56 11.27 0.24 0.54
CA GLU A 56 11.17 -0.79 -0.50
C GLU A 56 12.48 -1.59 -0.57
N THR A 57 13.60 -0.90 -0.38
CA THR A 57 14.94 -1.46 -0.24
C THR A 57 15.72 -0.70 0.82
N GLU A 58 16.95 -1.11 1.11
CA GLU A 58 17.82 -0.41 2.08
C GLU A 58 18.15 1.04 1.68
N SER A 59 18.11 1.38 0.39
CA SER A 59 18.43 2.72 -0.12
C SER A 59 17.23 3.46 -0.73
N SER A 60 16.06 2.82 -0.83
CA SER A 60 14.85 3.41 -1.41
C SER A 60 13.71 3.40 -0.39
N PHE A 61 13.24 4.60 -0.02
CA PHE A 61 12.16 4.76 0.95
C PHE A 61 11.34 6.02 0.70
N ALA A 62 10.10 6.00 1.21
CA ALA A 62 9.22 7.15 1.27
C ALA A 62 8.74 7.39 2.70
N THR A 63 8.51 8.64 3.07
CA THR A 63 7.95 9.01 4.38
C THR A 63 6.72 9.87 4.22
N TYR A 64 5.59 9.43 4.79
CA TYR A 64 4.40 10.25 4.93
C TYR A 64 4.33 10.87 6.33
N ARG A 65 4.05 12.17 6.38
CA ARG A 65 3.78 12.92 7.60
C ARG A 65 2.43 13.60 7.41
N GLY A 66 1.47 13.31 8.28
CA GLY A 66 0.21 14.05 8.31
C GLY A 66 0.48 15.53 8.64
N LYS A 67 -0.42 16.40 8.19
CA LYS A 67 -0.44 17.81 8.60
C LYS A 67 -0.93 17.95 10.04
#